data_AF-A0A1F5J9G3-F1
#
_entry.id   AF-A0A1F5J9G3-F1
#
_cell.length_a   1.000
_cell.length_b   1.000
_cell.length_c   1.000
_cell.angle_alpha   90.00
_cell.angle_beta   90.00
_cell.angle_gamma   90.00
#
_symmetry.space_group_name_H-M   'P 1'
#
loop_
_entity.id
_entity.type
_entity.pdbx_description
1 polymer ?
#
loop_
_entity_poly.entity_id
_entity_poly.type
_entity_poly.pdbx_seq_one_letter_code
_entity_poly.pdbx_strand_id
1 'polypeptide(L)'
;MIKTSYSDQPCERCGSKKAIIIIDKVITAVSARGAKIEYSQIVCTNIVCQKEFDSKLAEKIQKNEAIKLKRAEEKAARKAQSKIL
;
A
#
# COMPACT_ATOMS: atom_id res chain seq x y z
N MET A 1 27.51 9.72 -15.24
CA MET A 1 26.88 8.57 -14.56
C MET A 1 25.39 8.59 -14.87
N ILE A 2 24.90 7.67 -15.69
CA ILE A 2 23.47 7.61 -16.03
C ILE A 2 22.74 7.05 -14.81
N LYS A 3 21.95 7.89 -14.12
CA LYS A 3 21.02 7.42 -13.08
C LYS A 3 19.92 6.63 -13.80
N THR A 4 20.04 5.31 -13.87
CA THR A 4 18.92 4.46 -14.29
C THR A 4 17.82 4.62 -13.25
N SER A 5 16.67 5.16 -13.67
CA SER A 5 15.53 5.29 -12.76
C SER A 5 14.99 3.90 -12.43
N TYR A 6 14.39 3.71 -11.26
CA TYR A 6 13.86 2.40 -10.84
C TYR A 6 12.79 1.84 -11.81
N SER A 7 12.12 2.74 -12.55
CA SER A 7 11.19 2.42 -13.65
C SER A 7 11.87 1.87 -14.90
N ASP A 8 13.13 2.20 -15.14
CA ASP A 8 13.89 1.69 -16.31
C ASP A 8 14.41 0.27 -16.07
N GLN A 9 14.44 -0.17 -14.82
CA GLN A 9 14.87 -1.52 -14.47
C GLN A 9 13.79 -2.55 -14.82
N PRO A 10 14.18 -3.74 -15.31
CA PRO A 10 13.24 -4.82 -15.56
C PRO A 10 12.52 -5.21 -14.26
N CYS A 11 11.31 -5.75 -14.40
CA CYS A 11 10.54 -6.28 -13.28
C CYS A 11 11.34 -7.38 -12.58
N GLU A 12 11.56 -7.23 -11.28
CA GLU A 12 12.29 -8.21 -10.45
C GLU A 12 11.60 -9.59 -10.41
N ARG A 13 10.32 -9.66 -10.79
CA ARG A 13 9.49 -10.87 -10.72
C ARG A 13 9.45 -11.64 -12.04
N CYS A 14 9.44 -10.95 -13.18
CA CYS A 14 9.26 -11.59 -14.50
C CYS A 14 10.17 -11.03 -15.61
N GLY A 15 11.05 -10.07 -15.31
CA GLY A 15 11.93 -9.43 -16.29
C GLY A 15 11.27 -8.45 -17.26
N SER A 16 9.93 -8.35 -17.27
CA SER A 16 9.20 -7.44 -18.18
C SER A 16 9.39 -5.96 -17.82
N LYS A 17 9.08 -5.05 -18.75
CA LYS A 17 9.18 -3.59 -18.53
C LYS A 17 8.25 -3.13 -17.41
N LYS A 18 8.63 -2.06 -16.70
CA LYS A 18 7.77 -1.37 -15.73
C LYS A 18 7.17 -0.11 -16.36
N ALA A 19 6.07 0.37 -15.78
CA ALA A 19 5.42 1.63 -16.16
C ALA A 19 5.07 2.43 -14.89
N ILE A 20 5.17 3.75 -14.96
CA ILE A 20 4.68 4.65 -13.91
C ILE A 20 3.22 4.96 -14.20
N ILE A 21 2.34 4.64 -13.26
CA ILE A 21 0.93 5.02 -13.28
C ILE A 21 0.73 6.11 -12.25
N ILE A 22 0.16 7.24 -12.68
CA ILE A 22 -0.25 8.32 -11.79
C ILE A 22 -1.67 8.03 -11.33
N ILE A 23 -1.87 8.08 -10.01
CA ILE A 23 -3.14 7.88 -9.32
C ILE A 23 -3.45 9.18 -8.60
N ASP A 24 -4.33 9.98 -9.19
CA ASP A 24 -4.79 11.22 -8.58
C ASP A 24 -5.81 10.89 -7.48
N LYS A 25 -5.49 11.25 -6.23
CA LYS A 25 -6.48 11.25 -5.16
C LYS A 25 -6.73 12.68 -4.70
N VAL A 26 -7.92 13.17 -5.01
CA VAL A 26 -8.41 14.42 -4.42
C VAL A 26 -8.80 14.12 -2.98
N ILE A 27 -7.92 14.44 -2.02
CA ILE A 27 -8.31 14.50 -0.62
C ILE A 27 -8.91 15.89 -0.41
N THR A 28 -10.23 16.02 -0.49
CA THR A 28 -10.92 17.20 0.05
C THR A 28 -10.78 17.18 1.56
N ALA A 29 -9.63 17.62 2.07
CA ALA A 29 -9.46 17.87 3.49
C ALA A 29 -10.44 18.98 3.91
N VAL A 30 -11.08 18.78 5.05
CA VAL A 30 -12.19 19.58 5.63
C VAL A 30 -11.80 21.05 5.93
N SER A 31 -10.60 21.50 5.60
CA SER A 31 -10.20 22.91 5.59
C SER A 31 -10.37 23.49 4.19
N ALA A 32 -11.07 24.62 4.06
CA ALA A 32 -11.57 25.27 2.84
C ALA A 32 -10.61 25.53 1.65
N ARG A 33 -9.38 25.03 1.65
CA ARG A 33 -8.48 24.91 0.49
C ARG A 33 -8.10 23.44 0.33
N GLY A 34 -8.82 22.70 -0.51
CA GLY A 34 -8.51 21.30 -0.80
C GLY A 34 -7.11 21.14 -1.37
N ALA A 35 -6.29 20.28 -0.76
CA ALA A 35 -4.99 19.89 -1.30
C ALA A 35 -5.17 18.69 -2.24
N LYS A 36 -4.72 18.82 -3.48
CA LYS A 36 -4.61 17.66 -4.39
C LYS A 36 -3.34 16.90 -4.04
N ILE A 37 -3.45 15.60 -3.77
CA ILE A 37 -2.29 14.73 -3.58
C ILE A 37 -2.22 13.79 -4.77
N GLU A 38 -1.16 13.93 -5.55
CA GLU A 38 -0.85 13.03 -6.65
C GLU A 38 0.02 11.89 -6.11
N TYR A 39 -0.45 10.65 -6.27
CA TYR A 39 0.33 9.46 -5.99
C TYR A 39 0.82 8.89 -7.31
N SER A 40 2.05 8.41 -7.37
CA SER A 40 2.51 7.60 -8.51
C SER A 40 2.91 6.21 -8.04
N GLN A 41 2.64 5.20 -8.86
CA GLN A 41 2.99 3.81 -8.60
C GLN A 41 3.71 3.24 -9.80
N ILE A 42 4.75 2.43 -9.54
CA ILE A 42 5.48 1.71 -10.58
C ILE A 42 4.90 0.30 -10.65
N VAL A 43 4.34 -0.08 -11.80
CA VAL A 43 3.72 -1.39 -12.03
C VAL A 43 4.46 -2.16 -13.12
N CYS A 44 4.30 -3.48 -13.11
CA CYS A 44 4.76 -4.31 -14.22
C CYS A 44 3.80 -4.18 -15.42
N THR A 45 4.34 -4.07 -16.62
CA THR A 45 3.55 -4.06 -17.87
C THR A 45 2.97 -5.43 -18.22
N ASN A 46 3.57 -6.51 -17.71
CA ASN A 46 3.02 -7.85 -17.85
C ASN A 46 1.83 -8.02 -16.90
N ILE A 47 0.62 -8.05 -17.48
CA ILE A 47 -0.65 -8.10 -16.75
C ILE A 47 -0.75 -9.35 -15.87
N VAL A 48 -0.26 -10.50 -16.33
CA VAL A 48 -0.30 -11.75 -15.56
C VAL A 48 0.56 -11.60 -14.31
N CYS A 49 1.80 -11.16 -14.50
CA CYS A 49 2.72 -10.90 -13.41
C CYS A 49 2.15 -9.85 -12.43
N GLN A 50 1.56 -8.77 -12.94
CA GLN A 50 1.00 -7.72 -12.09
C GLN A 50 -0.17 -8.24 -11.26
N LYS A 51 -1.13 -8.97 -11.87
CA LYS A 51 -2.28 -9.56 -11.17
C LYS A 51 -1.90 -10.52 -10.05
N GLU A 52 -0.89 -11.37 -10.27
CA GLU A 52 -0.41 -12.28 -9.22
C GLU A 52 0.15 -11.53 -8.02
N PHE A 53 0.86 -10.43 -8.26
CA PHE A 53 1.40 -9.61 -7.18
C PHE A 53 0.31 -8.83 -6.46
N ASP A 54 -0.64 -8.26 -7.19
CA ASP A 54 -1.77 -7.56 -6.57
C ASP A 54 -2.60 -8.50 -5.70
N SER A 55 -2.80 -9.75 -6.14
CA SER A 55 -3.50 -10.79 -5.36
C SER A 55 -2.74 -11.13 -4.07
N LYS A 56 -1.43 -11.40 -4.16
CA LYS A 56 -0.58 -11.68 -2.98
C LYS A 56 -0.51 -10.48 -2.03
N LEU A 57 -0.50 -9.26 -2.58
CA LEU A 57 -0.50 -8.03 -1.81
C LEU A 57 -1.81 -7.86 -1.05
N ALA A 58 -2.95 -8.10 -1.69
CA ALA A 58 -4.27 -8.05 -1.07
C ALA A 58 -4.38 -9.03 0.11
N GLU A 59 -3.95 -10.29 -0.07
CA GLU A 59 -3.92 -11.27 1.01
C GLU A 59 -3.04 -10.82 2.19
N LYS A 60 -1.88 -10.22 1.90
CA LYS A 60 -0.98 -9.71 2.95
C LYS A 60 -1.60 -8.54 3.70
N ILE A 61 -2.31 -7.64 3.01
CA ILE A 61 -3.03 -6.53 3.63
C ILE A 61 -4.09 -7.07 4.59
N GLN A 62 -4.93 -8.00 4.12
CA GLN A 62 -5.98 -8.61 4.96
C GLN A 62 -5.40 -9.29 6.21
N LYS A 63 -4.31 -10.05 6.06
CA LYS A 63 -3.61 -10.68 7.20
C LYS A 63 -3.11 -9.63 8.18
N ASN A 64 -2.51 -8.55 7.68
CA ASN A 64 -2.00 -7.47 8.54
C ASN A 64 -3.12 -6.72 9.26
N GLU A 65 -4.27 -6.50 8.61
CA GLU A 65 -5.44 -5.87 9.22
C GLU A 65 -6.01 -6.74 10.34
N ALA A 66 -6.16 -8.05 10.11
CA ALA A 66 -6.60 -8.99 11.14
C ALA A 66 -5.67 -8.99 12.37
N ILE A 67 -4.34 -8.95 12.17
CA ILE A 67 -3.37 -8.87 13.26
C ILE A 67 -3.50 -7.53 14.02
N LYS A 68 -3.68 -6.42 13.30
CA LYS A 68 -3.87 -5.10 13.93
C LYS A 68 -5.13 -5.08 14.79
N LEU A 69 -6.22 -5.69 14.31
CA LEU A 69 -7.48 -5.79 15.04
C LEU A 69 -7.31 -6.59 16.34
N LYS A 70 -6.71 -7.79 16.26
CA LYS A 70 -6.42 -8.63 17.44
C LYS A 70 -5.56 -7.90 18.47
N ARG A 71 -4.51 -7.19 18.03
CA ARG A 71 -3.66 -6.39 18.93
C ARG A 71 -4.44 -5.23 19.57
N ALA A 72 -5.38 -4.62 18.86
CA ALA A 72 -6.23 -3.57 19.40
C ALA A 72 -7.20 -4.12 20.46
N GLU A 73 -7.80 -5.28 20.20
CA GLU A 73 -8.69 -6.01 21.12
C GLU A 73 -7.95 -6.43 22.40
N GLU A 74 -6.78 -7.06 22.28
CA GLU A 74 -5.95 -7.44 23.43
C GLU A 74 -5.54 -6.22 24.26
N LYS A 75 -5.19 -5.10 23.60
CA LYS A 75 -4.85 -3.85 24.28
C LYS A 75 -6.06 -3.25 25.00
N ALA A 76 -7.25 -3.35 24.42
CA ALA A 76 -8.50 -2.90 25.06
C ALA A 76 -8.84 -3.77 26.28
N ALA A 77 -8.71 -5.10 26.16
CA ALA A 77 -8.94 -6.03 27.26
C ALA A 77 -7.97 -5.79 28.44
N ARG A 78 -6.67 -5.60 28.16
CA ARG A 78 -5.68 -5.25 29.19
C ARG A 78 -6.00 -3.92 29.88
N LYS A 79 -6.44 -2.90 29.12
CA LYS A 79 -6.86 -1.61 29.70
C LYS A 79 -8.13 -1.73 30.55
N ALA A 80 -9.06 -2.60 30.19
CA ALA A 80 -10.27 -2.85 30.97
C ALA A 80 -9.96 -3.53 32.30
N GLN A 81 -9.08 -4.54 32.31
CA GLN A 81 -8.64 -5.22 33.53
C GLN A 81 -7.85 -4.30 34.47
N SER A 82 -7.02 -3.42 33.92
CA SER A 82 -6.24 -2.43 34.70
C SER A 82 -7.10 -1.33 35.35
N LYS A 83 -8.38 -1.19 35.01
CA LYS A 83 -9.31 -0.22 35.64
C LYS A 83 -10.17 -0.82 36.75
N ILE A 84 -10.08 -2.14 36.96
CA ILE A 84 -10.90 -2.89 37.95
C ILE A 84 -10.09 -3.19 39.22
N LEU A 85 -8.79 -2.83 39.25
CA LEU A 85 -7.93 -2.74 40.45
C LEU A 85 -7.75 -1.28 40.84
#